data_AF-A0A240U3X5-F1
#
_entry.id   AF-A0A240U3X5-F1
#
_cell.length_a   1.000
_cell.length_b   1.000
_cell.length_c   1.000
_cell.angle_alpha   90.00
_cell.angle_beta   90.00
_cell.angle_gamma   90.00
#
_symmetry.space_group_name_H-M   'P 1'
#
loop_
_entity.id
_entity.type
_entity.pdbx_description
1 polymer ?
#
loop_
_entity_poly.entity_id
_entity_poly.type
_entity_poly.pdbx_seq_one_letter_code
_entity_poly.pdbx_strand_id
1 'polypeptide(L)'
;MYPNPSPTLLRLVTASAVLLLAGCEIPGLGPDPRIAQREAEAKAIGGACRHALRGLEDCYTLNPKAAKASVFAGWKDMDGYMRENKIEGTPSVLGKMDKPERGERTSDIETEPRDAATGRSRS
;
A
#
# COMPACT_ATOMS: atom_id res chain seq x y z
N MET A 1 -17.29 14.57 60.18
CA MET A 1 -16.18 15.47 59.83
C MET A 1 -15.34 14.76 58.78
N TYR A 2 -15.41 15.12 57.51
CA TYR A 2 -14.48 14.57 56.51
C TYR A 2 -13.18 15.37 56.59
N PRO A 3 -12.01 14.73 56.78
CA PRO A 3 -10.74 15.44 56.82
C PRO A 3 -10.48 16.09 55.45
N ASN A 4 -10.08 17.36 55.47
CA ASN A 4 -9.77 18.10 54.25
C ASN A 4 -8.42 17.58 53.70
N PRO A 5 -8.33 17.12 52.44
CA PRO A 5 -7.12 16.52 51.93
C PRO A 5 -5.97 17.53 51.82
N SER A 6 -4.76 17.07 52.11
CA SER A 6 -3.53 17.88 51.98
C SER A 6 -3.31 18.31 50.52
N PRO A 7 -2.91 19.57 50.27
CA PRO A 7 -2.64 20.07 48.92
C PRO A 7 -1.53 19.27 48.20
N THR A 8 -0.62 18.65 48.96
CA THR A 8 0.45 17.80 48.40
C THR A 8 -0.09 16.47 47.90
N LEU A 9 -1.04 15.87 48.63
CA LEU A 9 -1.72 14.65 48.19
C LEU A 9 -2.58 14.91 46.95
N LEU A 10 -3.27 16.05 46.91
CA LEU A 10 -4.05 16.48 45.75
C LEU A 10 -3.16 16.60 44.51
N ARG A 11 -1.98 17.22 44.64
CA ARG A 11 -0.99 17.37 43.56
C ARG A 11 -0.43 16.04 43.05
N LEU A 12 -0.10 15.12 43.97
CA LEU A 12 0.39 13.79 43.63
C LEU A 12 -0.67 12.98 42.86
N VAL A 13 -1.93 13.02 43.31
CA VAL A 13 -3.05 12.35 42.63
C VAL A 13 -3.30 12.97 41.25
N THR A 14 -3.22 14.28 41.10
CA THR A 14 -3.35 14.92 39.78
C THR A 14 -2.19 14.56 38.84
N ALA A 15 -0.96 14.48 39.36
CA ALA A 15 0.21 14.14 38.56
C ALA A 15 0.17 12.67 38.09
N SER A 16 -0.22 11.74 38.98
CA SER A 16 -0.39 10.33 38.62
C SER A 16 -1.54 10.13 37.64
N ALA A 17 -2.65 10.87 37.78
CA ALA A 17 -3.74 10.86 36.82
C ALA A 17 -3.28 11.33 35.42
N VAL A 18 -2.52 12.44 35.33
CA VAL A 18 -1.98 12.93 34.05
C VAL A 18 -1.02 11.91 33.41
N LEU A 19 -0.17 11.26 34.19
CA LEU A 19 0.72 10.19 33.70
C LEU A 19 -0.05 8.98 33.18
N LEU A 20 -1.15 8.60 33.84
CA LEU A 20 -2.05 7.53 33.39
C LEU A 20 -2.82 7.91 32.11
N LEU A 21 -3.15 9.19 31.92
CA LEU A 21 -3.80 9.69 30.71
C LEU A 21 -2.83 9.87 29.52
N ALA A 22 -1.53 10.07 29.77
CA ALA A 22 -0.51 10.17 28.73
C ALA A 22 -0.15 8.81 28.09
N GLY A 23 -0.64 7.70 28.65
CA GLY A 23 -0.50 6.35 28.09
C GLY A 23 -1.57 5.98 27.05
N CYS A 24 -2.49 6.90 26.73
CA CYS A 24 -3.41 6.72 25.59
C CYS A 24 -2.62 6.91 24.29
N GLU A 25 -2.41 5.79 23.59
CA GLU A 25 -1.99 5.72 22.18
C GLU A 25 -2.62 6.89 21.40
N ILE A 26 -1.79 7.81 20.87
CA ILE A 26 -2.28 8.99 20.14
C ILE A 26 -2.93 8.45 18.86
N PRO A 27 -4.27 8.45 18.74
CA PRO A 27 -4.93 7.93 17.55
C PRO A 27 -4.64 8.92 16.42
N GLY A 28 -3.63 8.64 15.60
CA GLY A 28 -3.21 9.54 14.53
C GLY A 28 -1.73 9.58 14.19
N LEU A 29 -0.84 8.95 14.98
CA LEU A 29 0.58 8.78 14.62
C LEU A 29 0.87 7.46 13.87
N GLY A 30 -0.16 6.88 13.26
CA GLY A 30 0.00 5.74 12.36
C GLY A 30 0.82 6.11 11.11
N PRO A 31 1.34 5.12 10.37
CA PRO A 31 1.92 5.36 9.05
C PRO A 31 0.92 6.15 8.19
N ASP A 32 1.45 7.02 7.31
CA ASP A 32 0.64 7.84 6.41
C ASP A 32 -0.51 7.01 5.83
N PRO A 33 -1.76 7.50 5.86
CA PRO A 33 -2.93 6.70 5.52
C PRO A 33 -2.83 6.09 4.11
N ARG A 34 -2.10 6.72 3.19
CA ARG A 34 -1.86 6.18 1.84
C ARG A 34 -0.89 5.00 1.84
N ILE A 35 0.10 5.01 2.74
CA ILE A 35 1.03 3.89 2.92
C ILE A 35 0.29 2.72 3.55
N ALA A 36 -0.48 2.97 4.62
CA ALA A 36 -1.33 1.96 5.24
C ALA A 36 -2.31 1.35 4.23
N GLN A 37 -2.94 2.18 3.40
CA GLN A 37 -3.82 1.71 2.32
C GLN A 37 -3.08 0.85 1.31
N ARG A 38 -1.91 1.27 0.82
CA ARG A 38 -1.11 0.49 -0.14
C ARG A 38 -0.69 -0.87 0.42
N GLU A 39 -0.34 -0.93 1.70
CA GLU A 39 -0.01 -2.20 2.36
C GLU A 39 -1.23 -3.10 2.50
N ALA A 40 -2.38 -2.54 2.87
CA ALA A 40 -3.64 -3.27 2.95
C ALA A 40 -4.07 -3.82 1.58
N GLU A 41 -3.98 -3.01 0.53
CA GLU A 41 -4.23 -3.43 -0.86
C GLU A 41 -3.28 -4.55 -1.29
N ALA A 42 -1.98 -4.41 -1.00
CA ALA A 42 -1.00 -5.45 -1.32
C ALA A 42 -1.29 -6.77 -0.59
N LYS A 43 -1.68 -6.74 0.69
CA LYS A 43 -2.11 -7.93 1.43
C LYS A 43 -3.37 -8.56 0.81
N ALA A 44 -4.37 -7.75 0.46
CA ALA A 44 -5.58 -8.22 -0.20
C ALA A 44 -5.27 -8.92 -1.53
N ILE A 45 -4.36 -8.35 -2.33
CA ILE A 45 -3.87 -8.96 -3.58
C ILE A 45 -3.24 -10.33 -3.31
N GLY A 46 -2.36 -10.42 -2.32
CA GLY A 46 -1.71 -11.69 -1.95
C GLY A 46 -2.70 -12.77 -1.53
N GLY A 47 -3.68 -12.42 -0.71
CA GLY A 47 -4.75 -13.33 -0.32
C GLY A 47 -5.59 -13.78 -1.50
N ALA A 48 -5.98 -12.86 -2.38
CA ALA A 48 -6.70 -13.19 -3.61
C ALA A 48 -5.90 -14.13 -4.51
N CYS A 49 -4.60 -13.89 -4.70
CA CYS A 49 -3.72 -14.77 -5.47
C CYS A 49 -3.67 -16.20 -4.89
N ARG A 50 -3.63 -16.34 -3.57
CA ARG A 50 -3.65 -17.66 -2.93
C ARG A 50 -4.97 -18.37 -3.15
N HIS A 51 -6.08 -17.68 -2.90
CA HIS A 51 -7.42 -18.22 -3.13
C HIS A 51 -7.62 -18.60 -4.60
N ALA A 52 -6.98 -17.87 -5.52
CA ALA A 52 -6.97 -18.14 -6.95
C ALA A 52 -6.07 -19.32 -7.38
N LEU A 53 -5.44 -20.02 -6.43
CA LEU A 53 -4.49 -21.10 -6.65
C LEU A 53 -3.28 -20.69 -7.52
N ARG A 54 -2.84 -19.42 -7.43
CA ARG A 54 -1.63 -18.94 -8.11
C ARG A 54 -0.40 -18.98 -7.21
N GLY A 55 0.75 -19.22 -7.85
CA GLY A 55 2.06 -19.03 -7.25
C GLY A 55 2.39 -17.55 -6.98
N LEU A 56 3.32 -17.30 -6.08
CA LEU A 56 3.76 -15.94 -5.72
C LEU A 56 4.43 -15.21 -6.88
N GLU A 57 5.23 -15.92 -7.68
CA GLU A 57 5.94 -15.33 -8.83
C GLU A 57 4.96 -14.77 -9.88
N ASP A 58 3.86 -15.48 -10.14
CA ASP A 58 2.78 -14.99 -11.00
C ASP A 58 2.09 -13.78 -10.38
N CYS A 59 1.84 -13.82 -9.06
CA CYS A 59 1.20 -12.73 -8.35
C CYS A 59 2.03 -11.44 -8.41
N TYR A 60 3.35 -11.53 -8.28
CA TYR A 60 4.27 -10.40 -8.43
C TYR A 60 4.32 -9.87 -9.86
N THR A 61 4.28 -10.76 -10.84
CA THR A 61 4.29 -10.39 -12.26
C THR A 61 3.01 -9.64 -12.64
N LEU A 62 1.86 -10.07 -12.14
CA LEU A 62 0.57 -9.43 -12.37
C LEU A 62 0.40 -8.10 -11.59
N ASN A 63 1.11 -7.95 -10.47
CA ASN A 63 0.97 -6.79 -9.59
C ASN A 63 2.32 -6.10 -9.31
N PRO A 64 3.01 -5.56 -10.34
CA PRO A 64 4.36 -5.00 -10.19
C PRO A 64 4.43 -3.75 -9.31
N LYS A 65 3.29 -3.09 -9.06
CA LYS A 65 3.19 -1.91 -8.20
C LYS A 65 2.90 -2.24 -6.73
N ALA A 66 2.54 -3.48 -6.43
CA ALA A 66 2.24 -3.91 -5.07
C ALA A 66 3.54 -4.20 -4.30
N ALA A 67 3.55 -3.87 -3.01
CA ALA A 67 4.67 -4.18 -2.14
C ALA A 67 4.80 -5.70 -1.97
N LYS A 68 5.85 -6.30 -2.54
CA LYS A 68 6.07 -7.77 -2.55
C LYS A 68 5.99 -8.39 -1.16
N ALA A 69 6.55 -7.73 -0.15
CA ALA A 69 6.49 -8.20 1.24
C ALA A 69 5.05 -8.30 1.77
N SER A 70 4.24 -7.28 1.50
CA SER A 70 2.83 -7.24 1.92
C SER A 70 1.97 -8.23 1.13
N VAL A 71 2.25 -8.43 -0.17
CA VAL A 71 1.64 -9.50 -0.97
C VAL A 71 1.97 -10.87 -0.38
N PHE A 72 3.23 -11.14 -0.04
CA PHE A 72 3.62 -12.40 0.60
C PHE A 72 2.95 -12.61 1.96
N ALA A 73 2.79 -11.55 2.75
CA ALA A 73 2.07 -11.59 4.02
C ALA A 73 0.60 -12.00 3.80
N GLY A 74 -0.12 -11.32 2.92
CA GLY A 74 -1.52 -11.68 2.62
C GLY A 74 -1.67 -13.09 2.04
N TRP A 75 -0.71 -13.54 1.22
CA TRP A 75 -0.71 -14.88 0.65
C TRP A 75 -0.56 -15.98 1.72
N LYS A 76 0.36 -15.81 2.69
CA LYS A 76 0.53 -16.78 3.79
C LYS A 76 -0.67 -16.81 4.72
N ASP A 77 -1.26 -15.65 5.00
CA ASP A 77 -2.40 -15.54 5.91
C ASP A 77 -3.61 -16.26 5.30
N MET A 78 -3.82 -16.07 3.99
CA MET A 78 -4.86 -16.80 3.26
C MET A 78 -4.55 -18.29 3.12
N ASP A 79 -3.28 -18.69 2.94
CA ASP A 79 -2.91 -20.12 2.92
C ASP A 79 -3.22 -20.79 4.26
N GLY A 80 -2.81 -20.17 5.36
CA GLY A 80 -3.14 -20.62 6.71
C GLY A 80 -4.64 -20.73 6.91
N TYR A 81 -5.37 -19.66 6.58
CA TYR A 81 -6.83 -19.61 6.69
C TYR A 81 -7.52 -20.73 5.88
N MET A 82 -7.12 -20.95 4.62
CA MET A 82 -7.68 -22.01 3.79
C MET A 82 -7.38 -23.40 4.34
N ARG A 83 -6.18 -23.64 4.88
CA ARG A 83 -5.79 -24.94 5.46
C ARG A 83 -6.53 -25.22 6.76
N GLU A 84 -6.70 -24.21 7.61
CA GLU A 84 -7.42 -24.32 8.88
C GLU A 84 -8.92 -24.53 8.67
N ASN A 85 -9.50 -23.87 7.67
CA ASN A 85 -10.95 -23.86 7.42
C ASN A 85 -11.40 -24.79 6.28
N LYS A 86 -10.47 -25.56 5.68
CA LYS A 86 -10.73 -26.47 4.55
C LYS A 86 -11.44 -25.79 3.37
N ILE A 87 -11.01 -24.57 3.06
CA ILE A 87 -11.57 -23.79 1.97
C ILE A 87 -10.86 -24.19 0.69
N GLU A 88 -11.65 -24.56 -0.33
CA GLU A 88 -11.15 -24.81 -1.66
C GLU A 88 -10.92 -23.50 -2.41
N GLY A 89 -9.78 -23.41 -3.12
CA GLY A 89 -9.48 -22.27 -3.96
C GLY A 89 -10.21 -22.35 -5.29
N THR A 90 -10.41 -21.20 -5.93
CA THR A 90 -11.04 -21.11 -7.25
C THR A 90 -9.99 -20.71 -8.29
N PRO A 91 -9.56 -21.61 -9.20
CA PRO A 91 -8.57 -21.27 -10.23
C PRO A 91 -8.95 -20.00 -10.99
N SER A 92 -7.98 -19.10 -11.16
CA SER A 92 -8.20 -17.89 -11.96
C SER A 92 -8.36 -18.21 -13.44
N VAL A 93 -9.39 -17.64 -14.07
CA VAL A 93 -9.64 -17.75 -15.52
C VAL A 93 -8.91 -16.70 -16.37
N LEU A 94 -8.24 -15.73 -15.73
CA LEU A 94 -7.47 -14.71 -16.44
C LEU A 94 -6.17 -15.32 -17.00
N GLY A 95 -6.03 -15.34 -18.33
CA GLY A 95 -4.81 -15.73 -19.02
C GLY A 95 -3.64 -14.76 -18.77
N LYS A 96 -2.45 -15.10 -19.27
CA LYS A 96 -1.25 -14.23 -19.18
C LYS A 96 -1.59 -12.87 -19.80
N MET A 97 -1.56 -11.82 -18.98
CA MET A 97 -1.72 -10.45 -19.46
C MET A 97 -0.38 -10.03 -20.06
N ASP A 98 -0.31 -9.87 -21.39
CA ASP A 98 0.85 -9.26 -22.02
C ASP A 98 0.96 -7.81 -21.54
N LYS A 99 2.07 -7.47 -20.88
CA LYS A 99 2.35 -6.12 -20.43
C LYS A 99 2.52 -5.25 -21.68
N PRO A 100 1.73 -4.18 -21.89
CA PRO A 100 1.99 -3.27 -23.01
C PRO A 100 3.35 -2.62 -22.77
N GLU A 101 4.28 -2.83 -23.72
CA GLU A 101 5.59 -2.18 -23.69
C GLU A 101 5.41 -0.67 -23.66
N ARG A 102 5.87 -0.06 -22.56
CA ARG A 102 6.01 1.39 -22.47
C ARG A 102 7.49 1.71 -22.67
N GLY A 103 7.82 2.17 -23.88
CA GLY A 103 8.80 3.25 -24.07
C GLY A 103 9.92 3.00 -25.07
N GLU A 104 9.68 3.35 -26.34
CA GLU A 104 10.68 4.07 -27.12
C GLU A 104 10.09 5.42 -27.54
N ARG A 105 10.43 6.46 -26.79
CA ARG A 105 10.64 7.80 -27.33
C ARG A 105 11.89 8.32 -26.66
N THR A 106 13.01 7.87 -27.20
CA THR A 106 14.31 8.48 -26.93
C THR A 106 14.23 9.94 -27.38
N SER A 107 14.77 10.78 -26.51
CA SER A 107 15.16 12.16 -26.78
C SER A 107 16.07 12.22 -28.01
N ASP A 108 15.70 13.02 -28.99
CA ASP A 108 16.67 13.76 -29.81
C ASP A 108 16.15 15.17 -29.99
N ILE A 109 16.73 16.07 -29.19
CA ILE A 109 16.79 17.49 -29.43
C ILE A 109 17.87 17.65 -30.50
N GLU A 110 17.52 18.06 -31.71
CA GLU A 110 18.47 18.71 -32.60
C GLU A 110 17.90 20.08 -32.96
N THR A 111 18.68 21.10 -32.58
CA THR A 111 18.38 22.51 -32.74
C THR A 111 19.19 23.01 -33.94
N GLU A 112 18.50 23.71 -34.85
CA GLU A 112 19.01 24.72 -35.79
C GLU A 112 19.80 24.27 -37.06
N PRO A 113 19.96 25.14 -38.09
CA PRO A 113 18.93 25.78 -38.93
C PRO A 113 19.35 25.79 -40.44
N ARG A 114 18.53 26.42 -41.31
CA ARG A 114 18.85 27.09 -42.62
C ARG A 114 18.04 26.63 -43.84
N ASP A 115 17.14 27.54 -44.24
CA ASP A 115 16.95 28.13 -45.58
C ASP A 115 17.08 27.25 -46.84
N ALA A 116 15.99 27.14 -47.62
CA ALA A 116 15.73 28.01 -48.78
C ALA A 116 14.69 27.39 -49.75
N ALA A 117 13.79 28.25 -50.24
CA ALA A 117 13.03 28.15 -51.50
C ALA A 117 11.97 27.01 -51.59
N THR A 118 10.73 27.16 -52.08
CA THR A 118 10.15 28.11 -53.04
C THR A 118 8.63 27.89 -53.08
N GLY A 119 7.84 28.97 -53.02
CA GLY A 119 6.67 29.19 -53.91
C GLY A 119 5.32 28.51 -53.67
N ARG A 120 4.27 29.37 -53.63
CA ARG A 120 2.94 29.22 -54.27
C ARG A 120 1.93 28.31 -53.54
N SER A 121 0.68 28.65 -53.25
CA SER A 121 -0.22 29.74 -53.65
C SER A 121 -1.30 29.88 -52.56
N ARG A 122 -1.76 31.11 -52.29
CA ARG A 122 -3.01 31.38 -51.59
C ARG A 122 -4.05 31.71 -52.67
N SER A 123 -5.19 31.02 -52.67
CA SER A 123 -6.44 31.41 -53.33
C SER A 123 -7.56 31.12 -52.35
#